data_AF-A0A0N0GZ85-F1
#
_entry.id   AF-A0A0N0GZ85-F1
#
_cell.length_a   1.000
_cell.length_b   1.000
_cell.length_c   1.000
_cell.angle_alpha   90.00
_cell.angle_beta   90.00
_cell.angle_gamma   90.00
#
_symmetry.space_group_name_H-M   'P 1'
#
loop_
_entity.id
_entity.type
_entity.pdbx_description
1 polymer ?
#
loop_
_entity_poly.entity_id
_entity_poly.type
_entity_poly.pdbx_seq_one_letter_code
_entity_poly.pdbx_strand_id
1 'polypeptide(L)'
;MTEAPLPFHDHDTEPAAQTGDPLTLLATEGDLTGLDFTGLDLRQALRGTPRPRTFTRCTFTEANLRGAHLAEAVFTDCTAAAADFTGALLDQARWQGGSAAGANFTDADCGDLTCDGVDLANTKWGGALLADATFTGCRMIGARLTGHRGLGLQLTRCNLAVANLNGLSLRGTHLIGIRLTEANLGGVDFRDATLEDCRLADAILRATDFTGADLRGSDLGELTTATATQLRGAVISPSQAAQICTALGLTVIG
;
A
#
# COMPACT_ATOMS: atom_id res chain seq x y z
N MET A 1 22.15 5.55 -49.49
CA MET A 1 21.21 4.59 -48.86
C MET A 1 20.60 5.31 -47.68
N THR A 2 19.40 5.86 -47.87
CA THR A 2 18.60 6.51 -46.84
C THR A 2 17.82 5.42 -46.11
N GLU A 3 18.15 5.17 -44.84
CA GLU A 3 17.31 4.36 -43.96
C GLU A 3 15.96 5.04 -43.78
N ALA A 4 14.89 4.32 -44.13
CA ALA A 4 13.54 4.73 -43.79
C ALA A 4 13.33 4.49 -42.28
N PRO A 5 12.68 5.42 -41.55
CA PRO A 5 12.38 5.20 -40.14
C PRO A 5 11.37 4.05 -40.00
N LEU A 6 11.62 3.19 -39.01
CA LEU A 6 10.75 2.08 -38.62
C LEU A 6 9.37 2.60 -38.20
N PRO A 7 8.27 1.87 -38.49
CA PRO A 7 6.94 2.26 -38.08
C PRO A 7 6.84 2.20 -36.55
N PHE A 8 6.43 3.32 -35.95
CA PHE A 8 6.01 3.37 -34.56
C PHE A 8 4.95 2.28 -34.34
N HIS A 9 5.23 1.38 -33.38
CA HIS A 9 4.27 0.38 -32.94
C HIS A 9 2.98 1.07 -32.48
N ASP A 10 1.88 0.43 -32.84
CA ASP A 10 0.50 0.88 -32.69
C ASP A 10 0.24 1.62 -31.38
N HIS A 11 -0.49 2.73 -31.50
CA HIS A 11 -1.35 3.20 -30.43
C HIS A 11 -2.14 2.00 -29.91
N ASP A 12 -1.88 1.58 -28.67
CA ASP A 12 -2.87 0.85 -27.87
C ASP A 12 -4.16 1.66 -27.98
N THR A 13 -5.07 1.18 -28.81
CA THR A 13 -6.36 1.82 -29.02
C THR A 13 -7.14 1.52 -27.77
N GLU A 14 -7.21 2.52 -26.88
CA GLU A 14 -7.89 2.38 -25.61
C GLU A 14 -9.30 1.82 -25.84
N PRO A 15 -9.72 0.75 -25.13
CA PRO A 15 -11.05 0.20 -25.31
C PRO A 15 -12.09 1.29 -25.03
N ALA A 16 -13.11 1.44 -25.86
CA ALA A 16 -14.12 2.47 -25.63
C ALA A 16 -14.89 2.20 -24.32
N ALA A 17 -15.28 3.27 -23.61
CA ALA A 17 -16.16 3.15 -22.47
C ALA A 17 -17.48 2.49 -22.90
N GLN A 18 -18.00 1.59 -22.06
CA GLN A 18 -19.32 1.02 -22.26
C GLN A 18 -20.39 2.11 -22.08
N THR A 19 -21.49 1.96 -22.80
CA THR A 19 -22.63 2.88 -22.73
C THR A 19 -23.84 2.13 -22.20
N GLY A 20 -24.58 2.73 -21.27
CA GLY A 20 -25.74 2.10 -20.65
C GLY A 20 -25.89 2.50 -19.19
N ASP A 21 -26.96 2.01 -18.56
CA ASP A 21 -27.14 2.15 -17.12
C ASP A 21 -26.09 1.30 -16.39
N PRO A 22 -25.25 1.90 -15.51
CA PRO A 22 -24.11 1.20 -14.90
C PRO A 22 -24.55 0.05 -14.00
N LEU A 23 -25.69 0.16 -13.31
CA LEU A 23 -26.20 -0.91 -12.43
C LEU A 23 -26.71 -2.12 -13.23
N THR A 24 -27.35 -1.86 -14.36
CA THR A 24 -27.79 -2.92 -15.28
C THR A 24 -26.58 -3.68 -15.81
N LEU A 25 -25.56 -2.99 -16.31
CA LEU A 25 -24.32 -3.61 -16.80
C LEU A 25 -23.60 -4.36 -15.68
N LEU A 26 -23.50 -3.78 -14.49
CA LEU A 26 -22.91 -4.44 -13.31
C LEU A 26 -23.63 -5.75 -12.95
N ALA A 27 -24.95 -5.81 -13.13
CA ALA A 27 -25.74 -7.01 -12.86
C ALA A 27 -25.53 -8.11 -13.92
N THR A 28 -25.35 -7.74 -15.19
CA THR A 28 -25.32 -8.70 -16.30
C THR A 28 -23.93 -9.07 -16.78
N GLU A 29 -22.93 -8.21 -16.58
CA GLU A 29 -21.60 -8.36 -17.18
C GLU A 29 -20.52 -8.67 -16.13
N GLY A 30 -19.45 -9.32 -16.60
CA GLY A 30 -18.23 -9.61 -15.83
C GLY A 30 -17.13 -8.57 -16.06
N ASP A 31 -17.00 -8.09 -17.31
CA ASP A 31 -16.00 -7.10 -17.70
C ASP A 31 -16.67 -5.75 -17.95
N LEU A 32 -16.24 -4.74 -17.20
CA LEU A 32 -16.86 -3.42 -17.16
C LEU A 32 -15.79 -2.37 -17.47
N THR A 33 -16.04 -1.53 -18.47
CA THR A 33 -15.06 -0.53 -18.93
C THR A 33 -15.63 0.87 -18.95
N GLY A 34 -14.97 1.81 -18.27
CA GLY A 34 -15.30 3.24 -18.35
C GLY A 34 -16.62 3.66 -17.71
N LEU A 35 -17.23 2.79 -16.89
CA LEU A 35 -18.49 3.09 -16.21
C LEU A 35 -18.30 3.96 -14.97
N ASP A 36 -19.26 4.85 -14.73
CA ASP A 36 -19.31 5.72 -13.57
C ASP A 36 -20.33 5.21 -12.53
N PHE A 37 -19.81 4.85 -11.35
CA PHE A 37 -20.56 4.44 -10.18
C PHE A 37 -20.46 5.46 -9.03
N THR A 38 -20.11 6.72 -9.32
CA THR A 38 -19.90 7.76 -8.31
C THR A 38 -21.12 7.89 -7.38
N GLY A 39 -20.88 7.79 -6.08
CA GLY A 39 -21.89 7.93 -5.03
C GLY A 39 -22.97 6.85 -5.00
N LEU A 40 -22.90 5.82 -5.85
CA LEU A 40 -23.92 4.79 -5.93
C LEU A 40 -23.84 3.81 -4.76
N ASP A 41 -24.99 3.28 -4.34
CA ASP A 41 -25.07 2.16 -3.42
C ASP A 41 -24.99 0.83 -4.18
N LEU A 42 -23.82 0.20 -4.12
CA LEU A 42 -23.52 -1.04 -4.83
C LEU A 42 -23.70 -2.30 -3.97
N ARG A 43 -24.11 -2.14 -2.70
CA ARG A 43 -24.21 -3.26 -1.76
C ARG A 43 -25.13 -4.36 -2.28
N GLN A 44 -26.29 -4.00 -2.81
CA GLN A 44 -27.25 -5.00 -3.31
C GLN A 44 -26.74 -5.66 -4.60
N ALA A 45 -26.14 -4.88 -5.50
CA ALA A 45 -25.63 -5.38 -6.78
C ALA A 45 -24.44 -6.34 -6.61
N LEU A 46 -23.67 -6.20 -5.52
CA LEU A 46 -22.43 -6.93 -5.30
C LEU A 46 -22.45 -7.94 -4.15
N ARG A 47 -23.56 -8.11 -3.42
CA ARG A 47 -23.71 -9.14 -2.36
C ARG A 47 -24.25 -10.48 -2.85
N GLY A 48 -24.55 -10.57 -4.15
CA GLY A 48 -25.05 -11.81 -4.76
C GLY A 48 -24.00 -12.92 -4.79
N THR A 49 -24.28 -13.96 -5.58
CA THR A 49 -23.31 -15.03 -5.87
C THR A 49 -21.99 -14.43 -6.35
N PRO A 50 -20.87 -14.72 -5.65
CA PRO A 50 -19.55 -14.28 -6.08
C PRO A 50 -19.28 -14.75 -7.51
N ARG A 51 -18.78 -13.86 -8.34
CA ARG A 51 -18.27 -14.15 -9.67
C ARG A 51 -17.07 -13.25 -9.95
N PRO A 52 -16.05 -13.72 -10.68
CA PRO A 52 -14.95 -12.86 -11.10
C PRO A 52 -15.48 -11.64 -11.86
N ARG A 53 -14.88 -10.48 -11.59
CA ARG A 53 -15.23 -9.21 -12.22
C ARG A 53 -13.97 -8.46 -12.62
N THR A 54 -13.98 -7.89 -13.81
CA THR A 54 -12.94 -6.98 -14.28
C THR A 54 -13.54 -5.59 -14.40
N PHE A 55 -12.90 -4.61 -13.78
CA PHE A 55 -13.22 -3.21 -13.91
C PHE A 55 -12.01 -2.50 -14.52
N THR A 56 -12.21 -1.86 -15.67
CA THR A 56 -11.17 -1.13 -16.38
C THR A 56 -11.58 0.33 -16.51
N ARG A 57 -10.82 1.23 -15.88
CA ARG A 57 -11.09 2.68 -15.87
C ARG A 57 -12.51 3.04 -15.42
N CYS A 58 -13.05 2.26 -14.49
CA CYS A 58 -14.32 2.57 -13.84
C CYS A 58 -14.13 3.56 -12.69
N THR A 59 -15.17 4.33 -12.41
CA THR A 59 -15.20 5.28 -11.28
C THR A 59 -16.13 4.75 -10.19
N PHE A 60 -15.65 4.72 -8.97
CA PHE A 60 -16.32 4.31 -7.73
C PHE A 60 -16.20 5.40 -6.66
N THR A 61 -15.89 6.64 -7.05
CA THR A 61 -15.71 7.75 -6.12
C THR A 61 -16.91 7.87 -5.19
N GLU A 62 -16.69 7.85 -3.88
CA GLU A 62 -17.73 7.90 -2.85
C GLU A 62 -18.79 6.78 -2.93
N ALA A 63 -18.57 5.73 -3.73
CA ALA A 63 -19.49 4.62 -3.86
C ALA A 63 -19.53 3.78 -2.57
N ASN A 64 -20.71 3.25 -2.26
CA ASN A 64 -20.92 2.37 -1.12
C ASN A 64 -20.80 0.91 -1.54
N LEU A 65 -19.66 0.29 -1.21
CA LEU A 65 -19.28 -1.09 -1.49
C LEU A 65 -19.25 -1.94 -0.20
N ARG A 66 -19.96 -1.52 0.86
CA ARG A 66 -19.89 -2.20 2.16
C ARG A 66 -20.37 -3.65 2.07
N GLY A 67 -19.50 -4.59 2.42
CA GLY A 67 -19.81 -6.02 2.32
C GLY A 67 -20.03 -6.50 0.88
N ALA A 68 -19.50 -5.79 -0.12
CA ALA A 68 -19.50 -6.26 -1.50
C ALA A 68 -18.67 -7.54 -1.64
N HIS A 69 -19.12 -8.49 -2.47
CA HIS A 69 -18.38 -9.69 -2.83
C HIS A 69 -17.58 -9.41 -4.10
N LEU A 70 -16.29 -9.16 -3.91
CA LEU A 70 -15.31 -8.77 -4.93
C LEU A 70 -14.06 -9.64 -4.86
N ALA A 71 -14.20 -10.87 -4.33
CA ALA A 71 -13.12 -11.85 -4.35
C ALA A 71 -12.70 -12.09 -5.81
N GLU A 72 -11.37 -12.16 -6.03
CA GLU A 72 -10.74 -12.32 -7.35
C GLU A 72 -11.05 -11.18 -8.34
N ALA A 73 -11.67 -10.07 -7.91
CA ALA A 73 -11.96 -8.95 -8.80
C ALA A 73 -10.67 -8.24 -9.24
N VAL A 74 -10.63 -7.81 -10.50
CA VAL A 74 -9.52 -7.07 -11.09
C VAL A 74 -9.94 -5.62 -11.32
N PHE A 75 -9.17 -4.68 -10.79
CA PHE A 75 -9.34 -3.24 -10.98
C PHE A 75 -8.12 -2.71 -11.73
N THR A 76 -8.31 -2.24 -12.96
CA THR A 76 -7.26 -1.66 -13.79
C THR A 76 -7.56 -0.19 -14.01
N ASP A 77 -6.70 0.70 -13.53
CA ASP A 77 -6.82 2.16 -13.67
C ASP A 77 -8.17 2.73 -13.19
N CYS A 78 -8.79 2.08 -12.21
CA CYS A 78 -10.04 2.53 -11.60
C CYS A 78 -9.79 3.66 -10.59
N THR A 79 -10.77 4.54 -10.45
CA THR A 79 -10.80 5.56 -9.38
C THR A 79 -11.85 5.19 -8.35
N ALA A 80 -11.50 5.12 -7.08
CA ALA A 80 -12.38 4.79 -5.96
C ALA A 80 -12.11 5.73 -4.77
N ALA A 81 -11.86 7.00 -5.07
CA ALA A 81 -11.57 7.99 -4.05
C ALA A 81 -12.72 8.05 -3.03
N ALA A 82 -12.40 7.96 -1.75
CA ALA A 82 -13.37 7.95 -0.64
C ALA A 82 -14.47 6.87 -0.73
N ALA A 83 -14.31 5.81 -1.53
CA ALA A 83 -15.23 4.69 -1.58
C ALA A 83 -15.28 3.92 -0.24
N ASP A 84 -16.43 3.37 0.12
CA ASP A 84 -16.60 2.60 1.35
C ASP A 84 -16.61 1.09 1.07
N PHE A 85 -15.47 0.44 1.27
CA PHE A 85 -15.27 -1.01 1.20
C PHE A 85 -15.39 -1.69 2.58
N THR A 86 -16.02 -1.05 3.58
CA THR A 86 -16.08 -1.65 4.94
C THR A 86 -16.69 -3.05 4.88
N GLY A 87 -15.95 -4.04 5.40
CA GLY A 87 -16.37 -5.44 5.43
C GLY A 87 -16.51 -6.10 4.05
N ALA A 88 -16.02 -5.48 2.96
CA ALA A 88 -16.03 -6.09 1.63
C ALA A 88 -15.13 -7.33 1.60
N LEU A 89 -15.48 -8.29 0.74
CA LEU A 89 -14.67 -9.48 0.46
C LEU A 89 -13.84 -9.18 -0.78
N LEU A 90 -12.53 -9.03 -0.60
CA LEU A 90 -11.52 -8.68 -1.60
C LEU A 90 -10.39 -9.72 -1.62
N ASP A 91 -10.66 -10.92 -1.10
CA ASP A 91 -9.72 -12.04 -1.14
C ASP A 91 -9.25 -12.30 -2.58
N GLN A 92 -7.94 -12.35 -2.79
CA GLN A 92 -7.27 -12.49 -4.09
C GLN A 92 -7.63 -11.42 -5.14
N ALA A 93 -8.24 -10.29 -4.72
CA ALA A 93 -8.47 -9.20 -5.63
C ALA A 93 -7.14 -8.58 -6.11
N ARG A 94 -7.18 -7.93 -7.27
CA ARG A 94 -6.00 -7.34 -7.91
C ARG A 94 -6.30 -5.91 -8.32
N TRP A 95 -5.44 -4.98 -7.92
CA TRP A 95 -5.54 -3.57 -8.30
C TRP A 95 -4.25 -3.13 -8.99
N GLN A 96 -4.38 -2.65 -10.21
CA GLN A 96 -3.27 -2.18 -11.05
C GLN A 96 -3.53 -0.72 -11.44
N GLY A 97 -2.67 0.18 -11.00
CA GLY A 97 -2.80 1.62 -11.26
C GLY A 97 -4.05 2.25 -10.64
N GLY A 98 -4.40 3.45 -11.09
CA GLY A 98 -5.54 4.20 -10.58
C GLY A 98 -5.37 4.72 -9.15
N SER A 99 -6.49 5.00 -8.49
CA SER A 99 -6.52 5.62 -7.15
C SER A 99 -7.68 5.09 -6.31
N ALA A 100 -7.41 4.78 -5.04
CA ALA A 100 -8.40 4.57 -3.99
C ALA A 100 -8.14 5.53 -2.81
N ALA A 101 -7.64 6.74 -3.10
CA ALA A 101 -7.28 7.70 -2.07
C ALA A 101 -8.46 7.99 -1.13
N GLY A 102 -8.24 7.88 0.18
CA GLY A 102 -9.24 8.09 1.21
C GLY A 102 -10.28 6.96 1.35
N ALA A 103 -10.18 5.88 0.56
CA ALA A 103 -11.10 4.76 0.65
C ALA A 103 -11.02 4.05 2.02
N ASN A 104 -12.14 3.45 2.41
CA ASN A 104 -12.30 2.79 3.69
C ASN A 104 -12.37 1.27 3.53
N PHE A 105 -11.31 0.56 3.92
CA PHE A 105 -11.21 -0.90 3.94
C PHE A 105 -11.35 -1.49 5.35
N THR A 106 -11.95 -0.74 6.28
CA THR A 106 -12.16 -1.21 7.66
C THR A 106 -12.88 -2.56 7.65
N ASP A 107 -12.38 -3.53 8.40
CA ASP A 107 -12.90 -4.91 8.50
C ASP A 107 -13.03 -5.67 7.15
N ALA A 108 -12.45 -5.17 6.06
CA ALA A 108 -12.47 -5.88 4.78
C ALA A 108 -11.61 -7.15 4.84
N ASP A 109 -12.03 -8.18 4.11
CA ASP A 109 -11.22 -9.36 3.87
C ASP A 109 -10.34 -9.12 2.65
N CYS A 110 -9.04 -8.89 2.85
CA CYS A 110 -8.07 -8.59 1.81
C CYS A 110 -6.95 -9.65 1.82
N GLY A 111 -7.28 -10.91 2.15
CA GLY A 111 -6.36 -12.04 1.99
C GLY A 111 -5.81 -12.09 0.56
N ASP A 112 -4.51 -12.29 0.41
CA ASP A 112 -3.85 -12.37 -0.91
C ASP A 112 -4.13 -11.18 -1.86
N LEU A 113 -4.59 -10.02 -1.34
CA LEU A 113 -4.85 -8.82 -2.13
C LEU A 113 -3.54 -8.33 -2.76
N THR A 114 -3.54 -8.04 -4.06
CA THR A 114 -2.39 -7.43 -4.72
C THR A 114 -2.71 -6.02 -5.20
N CYS A 115 -1.83 -5.07 -4.90
CA CYS A 115 -1.91 -3.69 -5.35
C CYS A 115 -0.57 -3.29 -5.99
N ASP A 116 -0.59 -2.86 -7.24
CA ASP A 116 0.58 -2.43 -8.01
C ASP A 116 0.39 -1.00 -8.53
N GLY A 117 1.24 -0.08 -8.10
CA GLY A 117 1.23 1.31 -8.57
C GLY A 117 -0.01 2.14 -8.17
N VAL A 118 -0.83 1.65 -7.23
CA VAL A 118 -2.09 2.30 -6.84
C VAL A 118 -1.84 3.48 -5.88
N ASP A 119 -2.57 4.57 -6.05
CA ASP A 119 -2.67 5.62 -5.03
C ASP A 119 -3.67 5.25 -3.92
N LEU A 120 -3.15 4.90 -2.76
CA LEU A 120 -3.85 4.49 -1.54
C LEU A 120 -3.66 5.53 -0.42
N ALA A 121 -3.39 6.79 -0.76
CA ALA A 121 -3.20 7.84 0.25
C ALA A 121 -4.41 7.96 1.18
N ASN A 122 -4.19 8.16 2.48
CA ASN A 122 -5.22 8.35 3.50
C ASN A 122 -6.25 7.20 3.64
N THR A 123 -5.93 6.00 3.14
CA THR A 123 -6.79 4.83 3.27
C THR A 123 -6.87 4.32 4.72
N LYS A 124 -7.96 3.64 5.06
CA LYS A 124 -8.21 3.07 6.39
C LYS A 124 -8.29 1.56 6.32
N TRP A 125 -7.51 0.86 7.15
CA TRP A 125 -7.41 -0.60 7.17
C TRP A 125 -7.64 -1.20 8.56
N GLY A 126 -8.32 -0.48 9.46
CA GLY A 126 -8.58 -0.98 10.81
C GLY A 126 -9.38 -2.28 10.78
N GLY A 127 -8.90 -3.33 11.44
CA GLY A 127 -9.57 -4.64 11.45
C GLY A 127 -9.49 -5.45 10.15
N ALA A 128 -8.99 -4.88 9.06
CA ALA A 128 -8.88 -5.56 7.77
C ALA A 128 -7.98 -6.80 7.88
N LEU A 129 -8.32 -7.89 7.18
CA LEU A 129 -7.46 -9.05 7.05
C LEU A 129 -6.47 -8.82 5.89
N LEU A 130 -5.19 -8.66 6.19
CA LEU A 130 -4.11 -8.44 5.21
C LEU A 130 -3.15 -9.63 5.17
N ALA A 131 -3.67 -10.85 5.35
CA ALA A 131 -2.86 -12.06 5.27
C ALA A 131 -2.29 -12.20 3.85
N ASP A 132 -0.96 -12.27 3.75
CA ASP A 132 -0.22 -12.40 2.48
C ASP A 132 -0.52 -11.31 1.42
N ALA A 133 -1.17 -10.21 1.82
CA ALA A 133 -1.44 -9.07 0.95
C ALA A 133 -0.14 -8.40 0.51
N THR A 134 -0.07 -7.98 -0.75
CA THR A 134 1.13 -7.41 -1.37
C THR A 134 0.86 -6.03 -1.96
N PHE A 135 1.66 -5.05 -1.55
CA PHE A 135 1.65 -3.70 -2.11
C PHE A 135 3.01 -3.42 -2.76
N THR A 136 3.00 -3.10 -4.06
CA THR A 136 4.20 -2.78 -4.84
C THR A 136 4.06 -1.39 -5.46
N GLY A 137 5.03 -0.52 -5.21
CA GLY A 137 5.05 0.82 -5.81
C GLY A 137 3.89 1.74 -5.40
N CYS A 138 3.04 1.33 -4.44
CA CYS A 138 1.87 2.10 -4.03
C CYS A 138 2.24 3.40 -3.30
N ARG A 139 1.42 4.43 -3.51
CA ARG A 139 1.43 5.65 -2.70
C ARG A 139 0.48 5.45 -1.52
N MET A 140 0.99 5.34 -0.32
CA MET A 140 0.22 5.07 0.91
C MET A 140 0.41 6.18 1.96
N ILE A 141 0.61 7.43 1.49
CA ILE A 141 0.86 8.58 2.38
C ILE A 141 -0.34 8.78 3.30
N GLY A 142 -0.10 8.86 4.61
CA GLY A 142 -1.16 9.03 5.61
C GLY A 142 -2.09 7.82 5.78
N ALA A 143 -1.78 6.67 5.16
CA ALA A 143 -2.56 5.44 5.33
C ALA A 143 -2.57 4.99 6.79
N ARG A 144 -3.68 4.39 7.23
CA ARG A 144 -3.87 3.92 8.61
C ARG A 144 -4.01 2.41 8.63
N LEU A 145 -2.96 1.72 9.04
CA LEU A 145 -2.89 0.25 9.11
C LEU A 145 -2.98 -0.30 10.54
N THR A 146 -3.35 0.54 11.51
CA THR A 146 -3.46 0.12 12.92
C THR A 146 -4.58 -0.91 13.11
N GLY A 147 -4.27 -2.03 13.77
CA GLY A 147 -5.25 -3.05 14.12
C GLY A 147 -5.72 -3.94 12.97
N HIS A 148 -5.02 -3.96 11.84
CA HIS A 148 -5.22 -5.01 10.84
C HIS A 148 -4.89 -6.40 11.44
N ARG A 149 -5.34 -7.43 10.74
CA ARG A 149 -5.15 -8.84 11.09
C ARG A 149 -4.39 -9.54 9.98
N GLY A 150 -3.86 -10.73 10.27
CA GLY A 150 -3.09 -11.53 9.32
C GLY A 150 -1.59 -11.37 9.50
N LEU A 151 -0.84 -12.28 8.88
CA LEU A 151 0.62 -12.27 8.82
C LEU A 151 1.02 -12.28 7.35
N GLY A 152 2.29 -11.99 7.06
CA GLY A 152 2.81 -12.08 5.69
C GLY A 152 2.54 -10.86 4.81
N LEU A 153 2.10 -9.72 5.36
CA LEU A 153 1.99 -8.46 4.63
C LEU A 153 3.32 -8.10 3.95
N GLN A 154 3.29 -7.90 2.63
CA GLN A 154 4.46 -7.56 1.83
C GLN A 154 4.36 -6.13 1.31
N LEU A 155 5.42 -5.37 1.51
CA LEU A 155 5.53 -3.97 1.08
C LEU A 155 6.84 -3.83 0.29
N THR A 156 6.74 -3.39 -0.97
CA THR A 156 7.91 -3.15 -1.82
C THR A 156 7.78 -1.80 -2.52
N ARG A 157 8.79 -0.94 -2.36
CA ARG A 157 8.89 0.39 -2.98
C ARG A 157 7.68 1.30 -2.74
N CYS A 158 6.95 1.09 -1.64
CA CYS A 158 5.81 1.89 -1.25
C CYS A 158 6.23 3.21 -0.59
N ASN A 159 5.38 4.23 -0.74
CA ASN A 159 5.51 5.47 0.01
C ASN A 159 4.50 5.54 1.16
N LEU A 160 4.97 5.27 2.37
CA LEU A 160 4.22 5.27 3.63
C LEU A 160 4.54 6.51 4.49
N ALA A 161 4.94 7.64 3.87
CA ALA A 161 5.18 8.87 4.60
C ALA A 161 3.94 9.29 5.41
N VAL A 162 4.14 9.74 6.65
CA VAL A 162 3.05 10.15 7.57
C VAL A 162 2.02 9.03 7.86
N ALA A 163 2.28 7.78 7.46
CA ALA A 163 1.36 6.67 7.72
C ALA A 163 1.34 6.31 9.21
N ASN A 164 0.22 5.75 9.66
CA ASN A 164 0.10 5.19 11.00
C ASN A 164 0.19 3.65 10.94
N LEU A 165 1.32 3.13 11.38
CA LEU A 165 1.68 1.72 11.41
C LEU A 165 1.75 1.18 12.85
N ASN A 166 1.24 1.93 13.84
CA ASN A 166 1.40 1.59 15.25
C ASN A 166 1.00 0.14 15.58
N GLY A 167 1.90 -0.58 16.23
CA GLY A 167 1.70 -1.97 16.67
C GLY A 167 1.71 -3.05 15.57
N LEU A 168 2.03 -2.69 14.33
CA LEU A 168 2.15 -3.65 13.22
C LEU A 168 3.33 -4.61 13.47
N SER A 169 3.17 -5.88 13.11
CA SER A 169 4.28 -6.84 13.08
C SER A 169 4.83 -6.96 11.66
N LEU A 170 6.11 -6.61 11.50
CA LEU A 170 6.91 -6.79 10.29
C LEU A 170 8.11 -7.70 10.57
N ARG A 171 7.96 -8.60 11.55
CA ARG A 171 9.02 -9.50 12.00
C ARG A 171 9.49 -10.40 10.85
N GLY A 172 10.81 -10.44 10.63
CA GLY A 172 11.44 -11.29 9.61
C GLY A 172 11.13 -10.89 8.17
N THR A 173 10.50 -9.73 7.94
CA THR A 173 10.15 -9.27 6.59
C THR A 173 11.35 -8.68 5.86
N HIS A 174 11.32 -8.71 4.53
CA HIS A 174 12.27 -7.99 3.68
C HIS A 174 11.56 -6.78 3.08
N LEU A 175 11.91 -5.59 3.56
CA LEU A 175 11.35 -4.32 3.13
C LEU A 175 12.36 -3.65 2.20
N ILE A 176 11.95 -3.36 0.97
CA ILE A 176 12.83 -2.80 -0.06
C ILE A 176 12.29 -1.44 -0.50
N GLY A 177 13.09 -0.39 -0.37
CA GLY A 177 12.78 0.93 -0.93
C GLY A 177 11.58 1.63 -0.28
N ILE A 178 11.23 1.29 0.97
CA ILE A 178 10.07 1.85 1.65
C ILE A 178 10.37 3.25 2.19
N ARG A 179 9.49 4.21 1.91
CA ARG A 179 9.56 5.56 2.50
C ARG A 179 8.65 5.65 3.72
N LEU A 180 9.23 5.82 4.90
CA LEU A 180 8.57 5.92 6.21
C LEU A 180 8.80 7.30 6.85
N THR A 181 9.11 8.32 6.05
CA THR A 181 9.36 9.68 6.56
C THR A 181 8.16 10.18 7.37
N GLU A 182 8.40 10.62 8.61
CA GLU A 182 7.37 11.06 9.56
C GLU A 182 6.29 10.00 9.90
N ALA A 183 6.48 8.74 9.54
CA ALA A 183 5.52 7.69 9.84
C ALA A 183 5.48 7.38 11.35
N ASN A 184 4.30 7.04 11.87
CA ASN A 184 4.17 6.53 13.22
C ASN A 184 4.46 5.02 13.25
N LEU A 185 5.67 4.67 13.68
CA LEU A 185 6.15 3.30 13.85
C LEU A 185 6.06 2.82 15.31
N GLY A 186 5.35 3.54 16.17
CA GLY A 186 5.34 3.20 17.58
C GLY A 186 4.86 1.77 17.85
N GLY A 187 5.60 0.99 18.64
CA GLY A 187 5.23 -0.40 18.94
C GLY A 187 5.39 -1.38 17.77
N VAL A 188 5.95 -0.97 16.62
CA VAL A 188 6.15 -1.88 15.49
C VAL A 188 7.22 -2.92 15.84
N ASP A 189 6.97 -4.17 15.46
CA ASP A 189 7.91 -5.28 15.61
C ASP A 189 8.69 -5.49 14.29
N PHE A 190 9.92 -4.97 14.23
CA PHE A 190 10.86 -5.19 13.13
C PHE A 190 11.90 -6.27 13.46
N ARG A 191 11.67 -7.12 14.47
CA ARG A 191 12.67 -8.12 14.83
C ARG A 191 13.06 -8.97 13.64
N ASP A 192 14.35 -9.23 13.49
CA ASP A 192 14.90 -10.05 12.41
C ASP A 192 14.55 -9.55 10.97
N ALA A 193 14.03 -8.32 10.81
CA ALA A 193 13.63 -7.77 9.52
C ALA A 193 14.83 -7.14 8.78
N THR A 194 14.78 -7.15 7.44
CA THR A 194 15.77 -6.47 6.59
C THR A 194 15.13 -5.23 5.96
N LEU A 195 15.73 -4.05 6.20
CA LEU A 195 15.31 -2.78 5.62
C LEU A 195 16.38 -2.31 4.63
N GLU A 196 16.17 -2.63 3.36
CA GLU A 196 17.06 -2.29 2.25
C GLU A 196 16.55 -1.03 1.55
N ASP A 197 17.41 -0.04 1.35
CA ASP A 197 17.09 1.24 0.72
C ASP A 197 15.85 1.96 1.30
N CYS A 198 15.55 1.70 2.58
CA CYS A 198 14.41 2.32 3.26
C CYS A 198 14.78 3.71 3.81
N ARG A 199 13.77 4.56 4.00
CA ARG A 199 13.91 5.88 4.62
C ARG A 199 13.04 5.99 5.85
N LEU A 200 13.67 6.13 7.02
CA LEU A 200 13.03 6.26 8.33
C LEU A 200 13.26 7.64 8.96
N ALA A 201 13.76 8.61 8.19
CA ALA A 201 13.97 9.97 8.66
C ALA A 201 12.70 10.54 9.34
N ASP A 202 12.86 11.10 10.54
CA ASP A 202 11.80 11.70 11.35
C ASP A 202 10.64 10.74 11.73
N ALA A 203 10.80 9.43 11.55
CA ALA A 203 9.81 8.46 11.97
C ALA A 203 9.67 8.42 13.51
N ILE A 204 8.45 8.20 13.99
CA ILE A 204 8.18 8.08 15.43
C ILE A 204 8.44 6.65 15.86
N LEU A 205 9.59 6.40 16.49
CA LEU A 205 10.07 5.04 16.83
C LEU A 205 9.73 4.59 18.27
N ARG A 206 8.81 5.25 18.98
CA ARG A 206 8.52 4.94 20.39
C ARG A 206 8.09 3.48 20.59
N ALA A 207 8.83 2.73 21.42
CA ALA A 207 8.57 1.31 21.69
C ALA A 207 8.64 0.39 20.45
N THR A 208 9.31 0.82 19.38
CA THR A 208 9.62 -0.04 18.23
C THR A 208 10.69 -1.04 18.61
N ASP A 209 10.56 -2.29 18.16
CA ASP A 209 11.57 -3.34 18.40
C ASP A 209 12.37 -3.59 17.12
N PHE A 210 13.64 -3.19 17.14
CA PHE A 210 14.60 -3.42 16.06
C PHE A 210 15.60 -4.56 16.37
N THR A 211 15.31 -5.43 17.34
CA THR A 211 16.25 -6.48 17.73
C THR A 211 16.54 -7.42 16.55
N GLY A 212 17.80 -7.47 16.11
CA GLY A 212 18.21 -8.28 14.96
C GLY A 212 17.85 -7.68 13.60
N ALA A 213 17.21 -6.50 13.55
CA ALA A 213 16.84 -5.85 12.30
C ALA A 213 18.10 -5.34 11.58
N ASP A 214 18.18 -5.55 10.27
CA ASP A 214 19.24 -5.00 9.42
C ASP A 214 18.80 -3.66 8.84
N LEU A 215 19.42 -2.58 9.31
CA LEU A 215 19.18 -1.21 8.88
C LEU A 215 20.34 -0.65 8.03
N ARG A 216 21.30 -1.48 7.64
CA ARG A 216 22.48 -1.02 6.89
C ARG A 216 22.05 -0.37 5.57
N GLY A 217 22.55 0.83 5.32
CA GLY A 217 22.27 1.57 4.09
C GLY A 217 20.90 2.28 4.09
N SER A 218 20.00 1.98 5.02
CA SER A 218 18.79 2.76 5.20
C SER A 218 19.09 4.19 5.67
N ASP A 219 18.30 5.14 5.19
CA ASP A 219 18.35 6.52 5.64
C ASP A 219 17.60 6.64 6.98
N LEU A 220 18.34 6.80 8.07
CA LEU A 220 17.79 6.92 9.41
C LEU A 220 17.51 8.38 9.81
N GLY A 221 17.69 9.33 8.89
CA GLY A 221 17.62 10.76 9.17
C GLY A 221 18.72 11.25 10.11
N GLU A 222 18.45 12.35 10.81
CA GLU A 222 19.35 12.85 11.85
C GLU A 222 19.38 11.90 13.05
N LEU A 223 20.50 11.21 13.23
CA LEU A 223 20.71 10.36 14.39
C LEU A 223 21.07 11.21 15.60
N THR A 224 20.17 11.28 16.57
CA THR A 224 20.43 11.86 17.89
C THR A 224 20.77 10.77 18.91
N THR A 225 21.26 11.14 20.08
CA THR A 225 21.44 10.20 21.20
C THR A 225 20.12 9.51 21.59
N ALA A 226 19.00 10.23 21.53
CA ALA A 226 17.68 9.68 21.79
C ALA A 226 17.30 8.64 20.71
N THR A 227 17.42 8.97 19.43
CA THR A 227 17.12 8.06 18.32
C THR A 227 18.01 6.81 18.38
N ALA A 228 19.31 6.97 18.65
CA ALA A 228 20.24 5.85 18.77
C ALA A 228 19.82 4.84 19.86
N THR A 229 19.25 5.30 20.98
CA THR A 229 18.74 4.38 22.01
C THR A 229 17.51 3.59 21.60
N GLN A 230 16.71 4.11 20.66
CA GLN A 230 15.52 3.43 20.12
C GLN A 230 15.89 2.34 19.10
N LEU A 231 17.07 2.44 18.49
CA LEU A 231 17.59 1.46 17.52
C LEU A 231 18.36 0.30 18.19
N ARG A 232 18.15 0.07 19.50
CA ARG A 232 18.87 -0.97 20.24
C ARG A 232 18.67 -2.34 19.59
N GLY A 233 19.78 -3.05 19.36
CA GLY A 233 19.76 -4.39 18.79
C GLY A 233 19.73 -4.42 17.25
N ALA A 234 19.60 -3.27 16.60
CA ALA A 234 19.70 -3.17 15.15
C ALA A 234 21.16 -3.34 14.67
N VAL A 235 21.31 -3.85 13.45
CA VAL A 235 22.56 -3.87 12.71
C VAL A 235 22.62 -2.59 11.85
N ILE A 236 23.70 -1.83 12.00
CA ILE A 236 23.93 -0.56 11.28
C ILE A 236 25.29 -0.57 10.55
N SER A 237 25.46 0.31 9.58
CA SER A 237 26.70 0.48 8.82
C SER A 237 27.75 1.29 9.60
N PRO A 238 29.04 1.22 9.22
CA PRO A 238 30.07 2.09 9.80
C PRO A 238 29.78 3.59 9.64
N SER A 239 29.15 4.01 8.53
CA SER A 239 28.76 5.41 8.32
C SER A 239 27.65 5.85 9.26
N GLN A 240 26.65 5.01 9.52
CA GLN A 240 25.60 5.27 10.52
C GLN A 240 26.18 5.31 11.94
N ALA A 241 27.13 4.42 12.26
CA ALA A 241 27.83 4.46 13.55
C ALA A 241 28.62 5.78 13.72
N ALA A 242 29.30 6.25 12.67
CA ALA A 242 30.02 7.53 12.70
C ALA A 242 29.08 8.73 12.93
N GLN A 243 27.86 8.71 12.37
CA GLN A 243 26.84 9.72 12.62
C GLN A 243 26.43 9.75 14.10
N ILE A 244 26.25 8.58 14.74
CA ILE A 244 25.96 8.49 16.18
C ILE A 244 27.12 9.05 17.02
N CYS A 245 28.37 8.70 16.69
CA CYS A 245 29.54 9.25 17.38
C CYS A 245 29.60 10.78 17.25
N THR A 246 29.31 11.31 16.07
CA THR A 246 29.26 12.76 15.82
C THR A 246 28.15 13.42 16.64
N ALA A 247 26.98 12.79 16.75
CA ALA A 247 25.87 13.26 17.59
C ALA A 247 26.19 13.26 19.09
N LEU A 248 27.16 12.45 19.52
CA LEU A 248 27.73 12.46 20.87
C LEU A 248 28.83 13.53 21.05
N GLY A 249 29.12 14.33 20.01
CA GLY A 249 30.17 15.35 20.02
C GLY A 249 31.58 14.81 19.75
N LEU A 250 31.71 13.57 19.25
CA LEU A 250 33.00 12.95 18.94
C LEU A 250 33.39 13.23 17.49
N THR A 251 34.68 13.47 17.24
CA THR A 251 35.23 13.53 15.87
C THR A 251 35.61 12.13 15.39
N VAL A 252 35.07 11.71 14.26
CA VAL A 252 35.39 10.43 13.61
C VAL A 252 36.39 10.67 12.48
N ILE A 253 37.51 9.96 12.50
CA ILE A 253 38.56 10.01 11.46
C ILE A 253 38.46 8.71 10.65
N GLY A 254 38.43 8.83 9.32
CA GLY A 254 38.25 7.70 8.39
C GLY A 254 39.49 6.83 8.21
#